data_AF-A0A3S4GNY0-F1
#
_entry.id   AF-A0A3S4GNY0-F1
#
_cell.length_a   1.000
_cell.length_b   1.000
_cell.length_c   1.000
_cell.angle_alpha   90.00
_cell.angle_beta   90.00
_cell.angle_gamma   90.00
#
_symmetry.space_group_name_H-M   'P 1'
#
loop_
_entity.id
_entity.type
_entity.pdbx_description
1 polymer ?
#
loop_
_entity_poly.entity_id
_entity_poly.type
_entity_poly.pdbx_seq_one_letter_code
_entity_poly.pdbx_strand_id
1 'polypeptide(L)'
;MRGGWLSLAVPPSCGGAGASLAQLQQVIAAIAWGEPATALIVCMQYLHHLRLAENDAWHAPLRQQVFHDAVEHGGLINSLRVEPELGSPARGGLPDTVVTRRAEGWDISGHKIYTTGIEGLRWLAVWGQKR
;
A
#
# COMPACT_ATOMS: atom_id res chain seq x y z
N MET A 1 12.02 21.03 -1.71
CA MET A 1 11.76 19.64 -2.13
C MET A 1 10.28 19.40 -1.89
N ARG A 2 9.47 19.19 -2.95
CA ARG A 2 8.11 18.66 -2.79
C ARG A 2 8.23 17.14 -2.73
N GLY A 3 7.52 16.47 -1.84
CA GLY A 3 7.70 15.06 -1.50
C GLY A 3 8.37 14.90 -0.14
N GLY A 4 7.56 14.55 0.87
CA GLY A 4 8.05 14.19 2.19
C GLY A 4 8.77 12.84 2.18
N TRP A 5 9.31 12.45 3.33
CA TRP A 5 10.01 11.17 3.50
C TRP A 5 9.13 9.96 3.10
N LEU A 6 7.79 10.05 3.20
CA LEU A 6 6.84 9.01 2.75
C LEU A 6 6.90 8.68 1.25
N SER A 7 7.43 9.58 0.41
CA SER A 7 7.52 9.39 -1.05
C SER A 7 8.92 9.03 -1.55
N LEU A 8 9.83 8.61 -0.67
CA LEU A 8 11.22 8.29 -1.07
C LEU A 8 11.30 7.13 -2.08
N ALA A 9 10.42 6.13 -1.95
CA ALA A 9 10.35 4.98 -2.85
C ALA A 9 9.58 5.27 -4.16
N VAL A 10 8.96 6.44 -4.30
CA VAL A 10 8.21 6.80 -5.51
C VAL A 10 9.20 7.06 -6.66
N PRO A 11 8.93 6.59 -7.89
CA PRO A 11 9.80 6.84 -9.04
C PRO A 11 10.00 8.34 -9.32
N PRO A 12 11.18 8.77 -9.79
CA PRO A 12 11.43 10.17 -10.15
C PRO A 12 10.49 10.70 -11.24
N SER A 13 10.07 9.83 -12.18
CA SER A 13 9.09 10.16 -13.22
C SER A 13 7.71 10.54 -12.67
N CYS A 14 7.42 10.22 -11.41
CA CYS A 14 6.19 10.55 -10.70
C CYS A 14 6.42 11.58 -9.58
N GLY A 15 7.56 12.29 -9.59
CA GLY A 15 7.90 13.33 -8.61
C GLY A 15 8.48 12.82 -7.29
N GLY A 16 8.79 11.54 -7.18
CA GLY A 16 9.44 10.94 -6.02
C GLY A 16 10.96 11.05 -6.03
N ALA A 17 11.61 10.55 -4.97
CA ALA A 17 13.07 10.56 -4.87
C ALA A 17 13.74 9.37 -5.58
N GLY A 18 13.02 8.29 -5.86
CA GLY A 18 13.60 7.07 -6.44
C GLY A 18 14.71 6.45 -5.59
N ALA A 19 14.59 6.51 -4.27
CA ALA A 19 15.64 6.07 -3.36
C ALA A 19 15.91 4.56 -3.48
N SER A 20 17.18 4.19 -3.40
CA SER A 20 17.63 2.80 -3.39
C SER A 20 17.16 2.05 -2.14
N LEU A 21 17.10 0.72 -2.21
CA LEU A 21 16.72 -0.13 -1.08
C LEU A 21 17.58 0.13 0.17
N ALA A 22 18.89 0.36 0.00
CA ALA A 22 19.80 0.67 1.10
C ALA A 22 19.44 2.00 1.79
N GLN A 23 19.09 3.05 1.02
CA GLN A 23 18.65 4.33 1.57
C GLN A 23 17.31 4.19 2.30
N LEU A 24 16.36 3.46 1.72
CA LEU A 24 15.06 3.20 2.35
C LEU A 24 15.23 2.46 3.69
N GLN A 25 16.12 1.45 3.74
CA GLN A 25 16.44 0.72 4.96
C GLN A 25 17.03 1.62 6.05
N GLN A 26 17.94 2.54 5.69
CA GLN A 26 18.51 3.49 6.65
C GLN A 26 17.43 4.40 7.25
N VAL A 27 16.52 4.91 6.43
CA VAL A 27 15.40 5.74 6.91
C VAL A 27 14.48 4.95 7.83
N ILE A 28 14.12 3.71 7.46
CA ILE A 28 13.30 2.84 8.32
C ILE A 28 13.99 2.58 9.65
N ALA A 29 15.29 2.26 9.65
CA ALA A 29 16.05 1.99 10.87
C ALA A 29 16.13 3.22 11.79
N ALA A 30 16.34 4.41 11.21
CA ALA A 30 16.36 5.66 11.96
C ALA A 30 15.01 5.95 12.64
N ILE A 31 13.89 5.73 11.93
CA ILE A 31 12.55 5.89 12.51
C ILE A 31 12.30 4.83 13.58
N ALA A 32 12.64 3.57 13.31
CA ALA A 32 12.41 2.44 14.22
C ALA A 32 13.15 2.61 15.55
N TRP A 33 14.28 3.30 15.56
CA TRP A 33 15.01 3.59 16.80
C TRP A 33 14.20 4.48 17.76
N GLY A 34 13.35 5.37 17.24
CA GLY A 34 12.47 6.22 18.04
C GLY A 34 11.06 5.66 18.21
N GLU A 35 10.42 5.23 17.11
CA GLU A 35 9.03 4.78 17.09
C GLU A 35 8.83 3.62 16.09
N PRO A 36 8.86 2.36 16.56
CA PRO A 36 8.77 1.17 15.70
C PRO A 36 7.46 1.02 14.92
N ALA A 37 6.31 1.47 15.43
CA ALA A 37 5.03 1.29 14.76
C ALA A 37 4.92 2.13 13.48
N THR A 38 5.38 3.38 13.53
CA THR A 38 5.52 4.29 12.39
C THR A 38 6.52 3.71 11.40
N ALA A 39 7.64 3.17 11.87
CA ALA A 39 8.62 2.53 11.00
C ALA A 39 8.01 1.38 10.19
N LEU A 40 7.11 0.59 10.79
CA LEU A 40 6.39 -0.48 10.10
C LEU A 40 5.45 0.06 9.02
N ILE A 41 4.66 1.10 9.32
CA ILE A 41 3.76 1.75 8.34
C ILE A 41 4.57 2.22 7.12
N VAL A 42 5.73 2.81 7.37
CA VAL A 42 6.59 3.42 6.36
C VAL A 42 7.31 2.35 5.54
N CYS A 43 7.74 1.28 6.18
CA CYS A 43 8.26 0.11 5.50
C CYS A 43 7.23 -0.47 4.51
N MET A 44 5.97 -0.64 4.95
CA MET A 44 4.90 -1.14 4.08
C MET A 44 4.62 -0.17 2.92
N GLN A 45 4.58 1.14 3.18
CA GLN A 45 4.42 2.17 2.15
C GLN A 45 5.50 2.07 1.07
N TYR A 46 6.78 2.00 1.47
CA TYR A 46 7.88 1.89 0.51
C TYR A 46 7.81 0.61 -0.29
N LEU A 47 7.53 -0.53 0.35
CA LEU A 47 7.39 -1.81 -0.34
C LEU A 47 6.24 -1.80 -1.35
N HIS A 48 5.13 -1.13 -1.07
CA HIS A 48 4.03 -0.96 -2.03
C HIS A 48 4.44 -0.11 -3.21
N HIS A 49 5.13 1.01 -3.00
CA HIS A 49 5.61 1.83 -4.11
C HIS A 49 6.59 1.10 -5.02
N LEU A 50 7.55 0.37 -4.44
CA LEU A 50 8.50 -0.45 -5.20
C LEU A 50 7.75 -1.51 -6.04
N ARG A 51 6.82 -2.25 -5.43
CA ARG A 51 6.03 -3.28 -6.13
C ARG A 51 5.13 -2.70 -7.21
N LEU A 52 4.53 -1.53 -6.98
CA LEU A 52 3.71 -0.86 -7.99
C LEU A 52 4.56 -0.40 -9.17
N ALA A 53 5.75 0.13 -8.91
CA ALA A 53 6.66 0.57 -9.97
C ALA A 53 7.09 -0.59 -10.89
N GLU A 54 7.25 -1.79 -10.33
CA GLU A 54 7.61 -3.01 -11.07
C GLU A 54 6.42 -3.73 -11.72
N ASN A 55 5.17 -3.35 -11.41
CA ASN A 55 3.98 -4.06 -11.85
C ASN A 55 3.25 -3.32 -12.98
N ASP A 56 3.59 -3.65 -14.22
CA ASP A 56 2.93 -3.10 -15.41
C ASP A 56 1.56 -3.70 -15.72
N ALA A 57 1.11 -4.71 -14.97
CA ALA A 57 -0.26 -5.23 -15.08
C ALA A 57 -1.30 -4.30 -14.42
N TRP A 58 -0.85 -3.33 -13.60
CA TRP A 58 -1.73 -2.31 -13.04
C TRP A 58 -2.12 -1.28 -14.09
N HIS A 59 -3.38 -0.81 -14.02
CA HIS A 59 -3.87 0.29 -14.84
C HIS A 59 -2.99 1.53 -14.60
N ALA A 60 -2.24 1.96 -15.62
CA ALA A 60 -1.19 2.97 -15.47
C ALA A 60 -1.68 4.29 -14.87
N PRO A 61 -2.85 4.85 -15.26
CA PRO A 61 -3.40 6.05 -14.62
C PRO A 61 -3.63 5.89 -13.11
N LEU A 62 -4.11 4.71 -12.67
CA LEU A 62 -4.36 4.46 -11.24
C LEU A 62 -3.03 4.37 -10.48
N ARG A 63 -2.04 3.69 -11.04
CA ARG A 63 -0.68 3.61 -10.48
C ARG A 63 -0.06 5.00 -10.31
N GLN A 64 -0.18 5.86 -11.33
CA GLN A 64 0.32 7.23 -11.27
C GLN A 64 -0.41 8.06 -10.20
N GLN A 65 -1.72 7.89 -10.06
CA GLN A 65 -2.50 8.59 -9.05
C GLN A 65 -2.05 8.24 -7.62
N VAL A 66 -1.77 6.96 -7.34
CA VAL A 66 -1.22 6.54 -6.04
C VAL A 66 0.11 7.25 -5.74
N PHE A 67 1.01 7.32 -6.73
CA PHE A 67 2.30 7.99 -6.57
C PHE A 67 2.17 9.49 -6.35
N HIS A 68 1.33 10.17 -7.14
CA HIS A 68 1.09 11.60 -6.97
C HIS A 68 0.47 11.91 -5.61
N ASP A 69 -0.52 11.12 -5.16
CA ASP A 69 -1.10 11.27 -3.83
C ASP A 69 -0.05 11.14 -2.72
N ALA A 70 0.90 10.21 -2.85
CA ALA A 70 2.01 10.08 -1.91
C ALA A 70 2.93 11.31 -1.89
N VAL A 71 3.27 11.86 -3.06
CA VAL A 71 4.19 13.00 -3.21
C VAL A 71 3.54 14.33 -2.77
N GLU A 72 2.30 14.56 -3.18
CA GLU A 72 1.61 15.83 -2.99
C GLU A 72 0.85 15.93 -1.67
N HIS A 73 0.36 14.79 -1.17
CA HIS A 73 -0.55 14.74 -0.02
C HIS A 73 -0.06 13.83 1.11
N GLY A 74 1.06 13.11 0.92
CA GLY A 74 1.50 12.10 1.88
C GLY A 74 0.55 10.90 1.97
N GLY A 75 -0.23 10.63 0.90
CA GLY A 75 -1.19 9.55 0.85
C GLY A 75 -0.55 8.17 1.07
N LEU A 76 -1.03 7.45 2.09
CA LEU A 76 -0.57 6.10 2.39
C LEU A 76 -1.38 5.03 1.64
N ILE A 77 -0.70 3.96 1.26
CA ILE A 77 -1.27 2.75 0.67
C ILE A 77 -0.87 1.52 1.49
N ASN A 78 -1.82 0.61 1.69
CA ASN A 78 -1.51 -0.73 2.19
C ASN A 78 -2.41 -1.81 1.59
N SER A 79 -2.01 -3.08 1.74
CA SER A 79 -2.80 -4.23 1.33
C SER A 79 -3.55 -4.85 2.51
N LEU A 80 -4.86 -5.00 2.33
CA LEU A 80 -5.77 -5.60 3.31
C LEU A 80 -6.07 -7.03 2.90
N ARG A 81 -5.35 -7.98 3.50
CA ARG A 81 -5.45 -9.39 3.13
C ARG A 81 -6.00 -10.29 4.23
N VAL A 82 -5.67 -10.02 5.49
CA VAL A 82 -6.01 -10.92 6.60
C VAL A 82 -7.49 -10.80 6.94
N GLU A 83 -8.14 -11.94 7.12
CA GLU A 83 -9.52 -12.06 7.58
C GLU A 83 -9.57 -12.89 8.86
N PRO A 84 -10.54 -12.65 9.77
CA PRO A 84 -10.66 -13.40 11.03
C PRO A 84 -10.67 -14.92 10.83
N GLU A 85 -11.45 -15.40 9.86
CA GLU A 85 -11.67 -16.84 9.63
C GLU A 85 -10.50 -17.55 8.91
N LEU A 86 -9.69 -16.80 8.15
CA LEU A 86 -8.60 -17.36 7.34
C LEU A 86 -7.22 -17.27 7.98
N GLY A 87 -7.03 -16.39 8.96
CA GLY A 87 -5.73 -16.09 9.52
C GLY A 87 -4.74 -15.64 8.42
N SER A 88 -3.45 -15.98 8.56
CA SER A 88 -2.42 -15.49 7.63
C SER A 88 -2.70 -15.94 6.17
N PRO A 89 -2.74 -15.00 5.20
CA PRO A 89 -2.96 -15.29 3.77
C PRO A 89 -1.97 -16.28 3.16
N ALA A 90 -0.82 -16.51 3.81
CA ALA A 90 0.17 -17.49 3.37
C ALA A 90 -0.36 -18.93 3.32
N ARG A 91 -1.52 -19.22 3.92
CA ARG A 91 -2.12 -20.57 3.97
C ARG A 91 -3.07 -20.90 2.81
N GLY A 92 -3.27 -19.99 1.85
CA GLY A 92 -3.91 -20.31 0.56
C GLY A 92 -5.43 -20.53 0.57
N GLY A 93 -6.15 -20.07 1.60
CA GLY A 93 -7.62 -20.09 1.61
C GLY A 93 -8.23 -18.96 0.75
N LEU A 94 -9.40 -19.20 0.19
CA LEU A 94 -10.16 -18.16 -0.53
C LEU A 94 -10.72 -17.14 0.47
N PRO A 95 -10.61 -15.83 0.19
CA PRO A 95 -11.17 -14.79 1.06
C PRO A 95 -12.70 -14.84 1.12
N ASP A 96 -13.28 -14.68 2.31
CA ASP A 96 -14.72 -14.46 2.48
C ASP A 96 -15.13 -13.08 1.98
N THR A 97 -14.18 -12.13 1.88
CA THR A 97 -14.44 -10.85 1.20
C THR A 97 -14.81 -11.09 -0.26
N VAL A 98 -16.05 -10.72 -0.61
CA VAL A 98 -16.61 -10.85 -1.95
C VAL A 98 -16.53 -9.53 -2.69
N VAL A 99 -16.11 -9.60 -3.96
CA VAL A 99 -16.08 -8.50 -4.91
C VAL A 99 -17.06 -8.81 -6.04
N THR A 100 -18.15 -8.04 -6.15
CA THR A 100 -19.21 -8.25 -7.15
C THR A 100 -19.24 -7.10 -8.14
N ARG A 101 -19.25 -7.39 -9.46
CA ARG A 101 -19.40 -6.36 -10.48
C ARG A 101 -20.84 -5.84 -10.50
N ARG A 102 -21.01 -4.51 -10.49
CA ARG A 102 -22.29 -3.81 -10.69
C ARG A 102 -22.25 -3.01 -11.98
N ALA A 103 -23.41 -2.47 -12.37
CA ALA A 103 -23.55 -1.64 -13.57
C ALA A 103 -22.56 -0.46 -13.57
N GLU A 104 -22.41 0.22 -12.42
CA GLU A 104 -21.60 1.44 -12.29
C GLU A 104 -20.25 1.23 -11.59
N GLY A 105 -19.92 -0.01 -11.17
CA GLY A 105 -18.70 -0.23 -10.40
C GLY A 105 -18.60 -1.60 -9.76
N TRP A 106 -18.11 -1.63 -8.53
CA TRP A 106 -17.86 -2.84 -7.75
C TRP A 106 -18.43 -2.69 -6.36
N ASP A 107 -19.15 -3.71 -5.90
CA ASP A 107 -19.49 -3.88 -4.49
C ASP A 107 -18.43 -4.75 -3.84
N ILE A 108 -17.93 -4.32 -2.68
CA ILE A 108 -16.99 -5.08 -1.86
C ILE A 108 -17.63 -5.28 -0.49
N SER A 109 -17.77 -6.54 -0.06
CA SER A 109 -18.34 -6.89 1.25
C SER A 109 -17.48 -7.95 1.92
N GLY A 110 -17.03 -7.68 3.15
CA GLY A 110 -16.18 -8.58 3.92
C GLY A 110 -15.65 -7.93 5.20
N HIS A 111 -14.75 -8.62 5.90
CA HIS A 111 -14.14 -8.13 7.14
C HIS A 111 -12.63 -8.38 7.16
N LYS A 112 -11.85 -7.30 7.23
CA LYS A 112 -10.39 -7.32 7.24
C LYS A 112 -9.83 -6.96 8.62
N ILE A 113 -8.79 -7.68 9.04
CA ILE A 113 -8.05 -7.42 10.29
C ILE A 113 -6.56 -7.19 10.01
N TYR A 114 -5.83 -6.71 11.02
CA TYR A 114 -4.41 -6.33 10.91
C TYR A 114 -4.15 -5.30 9.80
N THR A 115 -5.02 -4.32 9.68
CA THR A 115 -4.91 -3.24 8.70
C THR A 115 -3.94 -2.17 9.20
N THR A 116 -2.64 -2.46 9.14
CA THR A 116 -1.60 -1.54 9.61
C THR A 116 -1.72 -0.17 8.94
N GLY A 117 -1.81 0.87 9.76
CA GLY A 117 -1.90 2.27 9.32
C GLY A 117 -3.30 2.73 8.89
N ILE A 118 -4.37 1.95 9.15
CA ILE A 118 -5.73 2.21 8.65
C ILE A 118 -6.21 3.66 8.79
N GLU A 119 -5.98 4.29 9.94
CA GLU A 119 -6.40 5.68 10.21
C GLU A 119 -5.77 6.71 9.26
N GLY A 120 -4.63 6.39 8.64
CA GLY A 120 -3.93 7.26 7.69
C GLY A 120 -3.98 6.78 6.24
N LEU A 121 -4.61 5.63 5.95
CA LEU A 121 -4.65 5.10 4.58
C LEU A 121 -5.57 5.93 3.70
N ARG A 122 -5.04 6.34 2.54
CA ARG A 122 -5.80 6.92 1.44
C ARG A 122 -6.17 5.87 0.40
N TRP A 123 -5.32 4.87 0.22
CA TRP A 123 -5.50 3.79 -0.73
C TRP A 123 -5.51 2.44 -0.02
N LEU A 124 -6.57 1.65 -0.25
CA LEU A 124 -6.77 0.35 0.36
C LEU A 124 -6.78 -0.72 -0.74
N ALA A 125 -5.68 -1.48 -0.86
CA ALA A 125 -5.60 -2.61 -1.78
C ALA A 125 -6.25 -3.85 -1.13
N VAL A 126 -7.56 -4.00 -1.36
CA VAL A 126 -8.37 -5.07 -0.76
C VAL A 126 -8.27 -6.35 -1.57
N TRP A 127 -7.90 -7.45 -0.92
CA TRP A 127 -7.95 -8.79 -1.52
C TRP A 127 -9.33 -9.42 -1.30
N GLY A 128 -9.95 -9.93 -2.35
CA GLY A 128 -11.26 -10.58 -2.27
C GLY A 128 -11.49 -11.50 -3.45
N GLN A 129 -12.48 -12.39 -3.32
CA GLN A 129 -12.86 -13.31 -4.38
C GLN A 129 -13.95 -12.68 -5.25
N LYS A 130 -13.84 -12.88 -6.56
CA LYS A 130 -14.87 -12.42 -7.50
C LYS A 130 -16.09 -13.34 -7.39
N ARG A 131 -17.27 -12.74 -7.42
CA ARG A 131 -18.54 -13.46 -7.54
C ARG A 131 -19.29 -13.03 -8.80
#